data_AF-A0AAV6JZU7-F1
#
_entry.id   AF-A0AAV6JZU7-F1
#
_cell.length_a   1.000
_cell.length_b   1.000
_cell.length_c   1.000
_cell.angle_alpha   90.00
_cell.angle_beta   90.00
_cell.angle_gamma   90.00
#
_symmetry.space_group_name_H-M   'P 1'
#
loop_
_entity.id
_entity.type
_entity.pdbx_description
1 polymer ?
#
loop_
_entity_poly.entity_id
_entity_poly.type
_entity_poly.pdbx_seq_one_letter_code
_entity_poly.pdbx_strand_id
1 'polypeptide(L)'
;MMPQRFMSKLDTHQIQFDKDRTITVKVVDEAAMVSPYLAELKSLIGTSTAVGLSVRYAPYADRSLLADSRYPSMLQLSVGTRFLLIQLRRLDSIPECLKEFLADPEICFVGVSSTRFARRMLKTYCEIELTNGIDVSDLAAKVLN
;
A
#
# COMPACT_ATOMS: atom_id res chain seq x y z
N MET A 1 -22.43 8.28 -16.34
CA MET A 1 -21.45 7.42 -15.65
C MET A 1 -20.37 7.02 -16.65
N MET A 2 -19.10 7.38 -16.42
CA MET A 2 -18.00 6.96 -17.31
C MET A 2 -17.69 5.47 -17.09
N PRO A 3 -17.43 4.67 -18.15
CA PRO A 3 -17.11 3.26 -17.97
C PRO A 3 -15.76 3.06 -17.26
N GLN A 4 -15.70 2.11 -16.32
CA GLN A 4 -14.55 1.80 -15.45
C GLN A 4 -13.20 1.65 -16.20
N ARG A 5 -13.24 1.10 -17.42
CA ARG A 5 -12.07 0.93 -18.31
C ARG A 5 -11.42 2.24 -18.77
N PHE A 6 -12.13 3.36 -18.70
CA PHE A 6 -11.61 4.69 -19.06
C PHE A 6 -11.06 5.42 -17.85
N MET A 7 -11.69 5.26 -16.68
CA MET A 7 -11.14 5.75 -15.40
C MET A 7 -9.80 5.07 -15.10
N SER A 8 -9.68 3.78 -15.41
CA SER A 8 -8.44 3.06 -15.13
C SER A 8 -7.18 3.50 -15.87
N LYS A 9 -7.37 4.26 -16.96
CA LYS A 9 -6.27 4.84 -17.74
C LYS A 9 -5.88 6.25 -17.28
N LEU A 10 -6.78 6.99 -16.62
CA LEU A 10 -6.50 8.34 -16.14
C LEU A 10 -5.61 8.34 -14.89
N ASP A 11 -5.67 7.25 -14.13
CA ASP A 11 -4.97 7.07 -12.87
C ASP A 11 -3.62 6.35 -13.00
N THR A 12 -3.25 5.99 -14.23
CA THR A 12 -2.02 5.24 -14.52
C THR A 12 -0.94 6.19 -15.02
N HIS A 13 0.20 6.20 -14.33
CA HIS A 13 1.39 6.97 -14.68
C HIS A 13 2.56 6.03 -14.98
N GLN A 14 3.36 6.39 -15.99
CA GLN A 14 4.61 5.71 -16.29
C GLN A 14 5.77 6.62 -15.90
N ILE A 15 6.67 6.10 -15.07
CA ILE A 15 7.84 6.82 -14.56
C ILE A 15 9.08 6.07 -15.01
N GLN A 16 9.96 6.74 -15.75
CA GLN A 16 11.27 6.18 -16.07
C GLN A 16 12.15 6.20 -14.82
N PHE A 17 12.58 5.02 -14.36
CA PHE A 17 13.38 4.88 -13.14
C PHE A 17 14.88 4.78 -13.45
N ASP A 18 15.23 4.02 -14.48
CA ASP A 18 16.58 3.96 -15.05
C ASP A 18 16.50 3.86 -16.58
N LYS A 19 17.58 3.58 -17.32
CA LYS A 19 17.54 3.54 -18.79
C LYS A 19 16.61 2.45 -19.36
N ASP A 20 16.43 1.35 -18.64
CA ASP A 20 15.76 0.15 -19.15
C ASP A 20 14.52 -0.23 -18.34
N ARG A 21 14.20 0.51 -17.28
CA ARG A 21 13.08 0.22 -16.38
C ARG A 21 12.11 1.39 -16.29
N THR A 22 10.89 1.10 -16.70
CA THR A 22 9.73 1.95 -16.50
C THR A 22 8.88 1.38 -15.38
N ILE A 23 8.57 2.22 -14.39
CA ILE A 23 7.63 1.93 -13.32
C ILE A 23 6.23 2.35 -13.78
N THR A 24 5.24 1.49 -13.57
CA THR A 24 3.83 1.83 -13.74
C THR A 24 3.20 2.05 -12.38
N VAL A 25 2.65 3.24 -12.17
CA VAL A 25 2.02 3.64 -10.92
C VAL A 25 0.55 3.86 -11.16
N LYS A 26 -0.31 3.25 -10.34
CA LYS A 26 -1.74 3.54 -10.30
C LYS A 26 -2.09 4.29 -9.03
N VAL A 27 -2.77 5.42 -9.15
CA VAL A 27 -3.21 6.22 -8.00
C VAL A 27 -4.71 6.07 -7.82
N VAL A 28 -5.16 5.72 -6.62
CA VAL A 28 -6.57 5.40 -6.35
C VAL A 28 -7.07 6.24 -5.20
N ASP A 29 -8.15 6.97 -5.45
CA ASP A 29 -8.85 7.78 -4.45
C ASP A 29 -10.32 7.39 -4.30
N GLU A 30 -10.81 6.41 -5.06
CA GLU A 30 -12.16 5.86 -4.97
C GLU A 30 -12.15 4.38 -4.52
N ALA A 31 -12.95 4.03 -3.51
CA ALA A 31 -12.98 2.68 -2.93
C ALA A 31 -13.32 1.60 -3.95
N ALA A 32 -14.26 1.87 -4.85
CA ALA A 32 -14.69 0.94 -5.90
C ALA A 32 -13.55 0.53 -6.85
N MET A 33 -12.54 1.38 -6.99
CA MET A 33 -11.39 1.14 -7.87
C MET A 33 -10.27 0.36 -7.18
N VAL A 34 -10.28 0.22 -5.86
CA VAL A 34 -9.25 -0.52 -5.12
C VAL A 34 -9.27 -2.01 -5.49
N SER A 35 -10.44 -2.64 -5.53
CA SER A 35 -10.59 -4.07 -5.85
C SER A 35 -9.97 -4.48 -7.20
N PRO A 36 -10.30 -3.86 -8.36
CA PRO A 36 -9.73 -4.28 -9.64
C PRO A 36 -8.21 -4.08 -9.71
N TYR A 37 -7.67 -3.03 -9.09
CA TYR A 37 -6.21 -2.82 -9.08
C TYR A 37 -5.48 -3.74 -8.11
N LEU A 38 -6.09 -4.09 -6.98
CA LEU A 38 -5.55 -5.13 -6.09
C LEU A 38 -5.57 -6.49 -6.77
N ALA A 39 -6.62 -6.83 -7.52
CA ALA A 39 -6.67 -8.07 -8.28
C ALA A 39 -5.56 -8.13 -9.34
N GLU A 40 -5.32 -7.03 -10.07
CA GLU A 40 -4.20 -6.91 -10.99
C GLU A 40 -2.85 -7.07 -10.27
N LEU A 41 -2.65 -6.39 -9.16
CA LEU A 41 -1.41 -6.49 -8.38
C LEU A 41 -1.21 -7.91 -7.82
N LYS A 42 -2.27 -8.54 -7.32
CA LYS A 42 -2.27 -9.91 -6.78
C LYS A 42 -1.90 -10.94 -7.86
N SER A 43 -2.32 -10.72 -9.11
CA SER A 43 -1.97 -11.59 -10.24
C SER A 43 -0.47 -11.65 -10.54
N LEU A 44 0.30 -10.68 -10.04
CA LEU A 44 1.76 -10.60 -10.20
C LEU A 44 2.54 -11.26 -9.06
N ILE A 45 1.85 -11.68 -7.99
CA ILE A 45 2.48 -12.31 -6.83
C ILE A 45 2.71 -13.78 -7.15
N GLY A 46 3.98 -14.17 -7.29
CA GLY A 46 4.41 -15.56 -7.39
C GLY A 46 4.93 -16.12 -6.06
N THR A 47 5.38 -17.37 -6.09
CA THR A 47 5.88 -18.12 -4.92
C THR A 47 7.13 -17.53 -4.26
N SER A 48 7.86 -16.65 -4.93
CA SER A 48 9.07 -15.99 -4.41
C SER A 48 8.98 -14.47 -4.51
N THR A 49 7.77 -13.92 -4.56
CA THR A 49 7.54 -12.49 -4.72
C THR A 49 7.21 -11.85 -3.39
N ALA A 50 8.01 -10.86 -2.99
CA ALA A 50 7.65 -9.96 -1.90
C ALA A 50 6.84 -8.78 -2.43
N VAL A 51 5.86 -8.33 -1.65
CA VAL A 51 5.11 -7.10 -1.89
C VAL A 51 5.77 -5.97 -1.12
N GLY A 52 6.30 -4.97 -1.84
CA GLY A 52 6.78 -3.75 -1.21
C GLY A 52 5.62 -3.00 -0.57
N LEU A 53 5.79 -2.56 0.68
CA LEU A 53 4.78 -1.84 1.46
C LEU A 53 5.36 -0.57 2.06
N SER A 54 4.64 0.54 1.92
CA SER A 54 4.95 1.81 2.60
C SER A 54 3.68 2.54 2.98
N VAL A 55 3.68 3.18 4.15
CA VAL A 55 2.56 4.01 4.64
C VAL A 55 3.07 5.43 4.82
N ARG A 56 2.41 6.38 4.16
CA ARG A 56 2.60 7.80 4.45
C ARG A 56 1.59 8.24 5.50
N TYR A 57 2.02 9.18 6.33
CA TYR A 57 1.21 9.72 7.41
C TYR A 57 1.00 11.22 7.21
N ALA A 58 -0.17 11.72 7.58
CA ALA A 58 -0.46 13.15 7.61
C ALA A 58 -0.71 13.63 9.04
N PRO A 59 -0.38 14.88 9.39
CA PRO A 59 -0.70 15.45 10.69
C PRO A 59 -2.21 15.62 10.87
N TYR A 60 -2.71 15.41 12.07
CA TYR A 60 -4.07 15.79 12.47
C TYR A 60 -4.18 17.33 12.53
N ALA A 61 -5.31 17.89 12.11
CA ALA A 61 -5.54 19.34 12.19
C ALA A 61 -5.68 19.80 13.65
N ASP A 62 -6.31 18.97 14.49
CA ASP A 62 -6.44 19.14 15.93
C ASP A 62 -5.43 18.26 16.70
N ARG A 63 -4.32 18.85 17.15
CA ARG A 63 -3.26 18.15 17.88
C ARG A 63 -3.67 17.71 19.30
N SER A 64 -4.85 18.10 19.79
CA SER A 64 -5.25 17.90 21.19
C SER A 64 -5.91 16.54 21.48
N LEU A 65 -6.35 15.80 20.46
CA LEU A 65 -7.22 14.64 20.66
C LEU A 65 -6.52 13.27 20.65
N LEU A 66 -5.24 13.17 20.24
CA LEU A 66 -4.56 11.89 20.06
C LEU A 66 -3.08 11.94 20.47
N ALA A 67 -2.62 10.91 21.19
CA ALA A 67 -1.22 10.73 21.59
C ALA A 67 -0.25 10.57 20.39
N ASP A 68 -0.76 10.17 19.22
CA ASP A 68 -0.03 10.14 17.95
C ASP A 68 -0.73 11.13 17.00
N SER A 69 -0.13 12.30 16.80
CA SER A 69 -0.71 13.41 16.01
C SER A 69 -0.71 13.15 14.49
N ARG A 70 -0.59 11.89 14.07
CA ARG A 70 -0.44 11.45 12.69
C ARG A 70 -1.45 10.34 12.38
N TYR A 71 -1.90 10.24 11.14
CA TYR A 71 -2.78 9.17 10.68
C TYR A 71 -2.38 8.69 9.28
N PRO A 72 -2.64 7.42 8.92
CA PRO A 72 -2.36 6.90 7.58
C PRO A 72 -3.07 7.73 6.53
N SER A 73 -2.31 8.29 5.58
CA SER A 73 -2.84 9.16 4.54
C SER A 73 -2.78 8.54 3.14
N MET A 74 -1.77 7.69 2.92
CA MET A 74 -1.59 6.96 1.68
C MET A 74 -0.89 5.63 1.97
N LEU A 75 -1.38 4.56 1.36
CA LEU A 75 -0.74 3.26 1.35
C LEU A 75 -0.15 3.01 -0.04
N GLN A 76 1.11 2.59 -0.08
CA GLN A 76 1.77 2.15 -1.30
C GLN A 76 2.00 0.65 -1.23
N LEU A 77 1.60 -0.05 -2.29
CA LEU A 77 1.89 -1.46 -2.53
C LEU A 77 2.65 -1.60 -3.84
N SER A 78 3.63 -2.50 -3.91
CA SER A 78 4.39 -2.72 -5.14
C SER A 78 4.79 -4.17 -5.36
N VAL A 79 4.70 -4.61 -6.60
CA VAL A 79 5.23 -5.88 -7.09
C VAL A 79 6.10 -5.60 -8.31
N GLY A 80 7.42 -5.75 -8.17
CA GLY A 80 8.37 -5.38 -9.21
C GLY A 80 8.25 -3.91 -9.62
N THR A 81 7.93 -3.65 -10.89
CA THR A 81 7.74 -2.29 -11.44
C THR A 81 6.29 -1.82 -11.45
N ARG A 82 5.37 -2.53 -10.77
CA ARG A 82 3.95 -2.16 -10.66
C ARG A 82 3.66 -1.65 -9.26
N PHE A 83 3.16 -0.42 -9.18
CA PHE A 83 2.88 0.29 -7.94
C PHE A 83 1.41 0.66 -7.88
N LEU A 84 0.82 0.50 -6.70
CA LEU A 84 -0.53 0.91 -6.37
C LEU A 84 -0.46 1.88 -5.19
N LEU A 85 -0.85 3.13 -5.42
CA LEU A 85 -0.93 4.19 -4.43
C LEU A 85 -2.40 4.41 -4.05
N ILE A 86 -2.78 4.02 -2.85
CA ILE A 86 -4.14 4.15 -2.33
C ILE A 86 -4.20 5.37 -1.42
N GLN A 87 -4.93 6.41 -1.82
CA GLN A 87 -5.12 7.65 -1.06
C GLN A 87 -6.20 7.43 0.01
N LEU A 88 -5.83 6.77 1.11
CA LEU A 88 -6.73 6.36 2.20
C LEU A 88 -7.68 7.47 2.69
N ARG A 89 -7.24 8.74 2.69
CA ARG A 89 -8.07 9.88 3.15
C ARG A 89 -9.18 10.29 2.21
N ARG A 90 -9.09 9.88 0.95
CA ARG A 90 -10.02 10.27 -0.11
C ARG A 90 -11.05 9.18 -0.40
N LEU A 91 -10.80 7.96 0.11
CA LEU A 91 -11.78 6.89 0.08
C LEU A 91 -12.98 7.26 0.96
N ASP A 92 -14.17 6.96 0.48
CA ASP A 92 -15.43 7.03 1.23
C ASP A 92 -15.51 5.97 2.34
N SER A 93 -14.83 4.85 2.17
CA SER A 93 -14.64 3.80 3.18
C SER A 93 -13.39 2.96 2.89
N ILE A 94 -12.87 2.26 3.90
CA ILE A 94 -11.78 1.28 3.69
C ILE A 94 -12.38 0.00 3.09
N PRO A 95 -12.00 -0.41 1.86
CA PRO A 95 -12.58 -1.58 1.22
C PRO A 95 -12.19 -2.88 1.93
N GLU A 96 -13.14 -3.81 2.07
CA GLU A 96 -12.87 -5.12 2.70
C GLU A 96 -11.78 -5.90 1.95
N CYS A 97 -11.77 -5.85 0.62
CA CYS A 97 -10.72 -6.49 -0.18
C CYS A 97 -9.30 -5.99 0.14
N LEU A 98 -9.14 -4.76 0.63
CA LEU A 98 -7.84 -4.23 1.07
C LEU A 98 -7.47 -4.78 2.45
N LYS A 99 -8.44 -4.92 3.36
CA LYS A 99 -8.26 -5.55 4.67
C LYS A 99 -7.84 -7.00 4.50
N GLU A 100 -8.57 -7.76 3.69
CA GLU A 100 -8.27 -9.15 3.35
C GLU A 100 -6.88 -9.29 2.72
N PHE A 101 -6.53 -8.43 1.76
CA PHE A 101 -5.24 -8.49 1.08
C PHE A 101 -4.06 -8.30 2.05
N LEU A 102 -4.14 -7.35 2.99
CA LEU A 102 -3.07 -7.09 3.96
C LEU A 102 -3.05 -8.11 5.12
N ALA A 103 -4.17 -8.76 5.36
CA ALA A 103 -4.31 -9.84 6.34
C ALA A 103 -3.89 -11.22 5.79
N ASP A 104 -3.80 -11.37 4.46
CA ASP A 104 -3.47 -12.63 3.77
C ASP A 104 -2.10 -13.18 4.25
N PRO A 105 -2.05 -14.32 4.94
CA PRO A 105 -0.81 -14.86 5.50
C PRO A 105 0.15 -15.35 4.41
N GLU A 106 -0.34 -15.63 3.21
CA GLU A 106 0.46 -16.11 2.09
C GLU A 106 1.22 -14.99 1.39
N ILE A 107 0.89 -13.72 1.67
CA ILE A 107 1.54 -12.56 1.06
C ILE A 107 2.62 -12.01 1.99
N CYS A 108 3.88 -12.05 1.55
CA CYS A 108 4.99 -11.45 2.27
C CYS A 108 5.10 -9.95 1.95
N PHE A 109 4.89 -9.10 2.96
CA PHE A 109 5.03 -7.66 2.82
C PHE A 109 6.39 -7.19 3.34
N VAL A 110 7.13 -6.40 2.56
CA VAL A 110 8.45 -5.89 2.94
C VAL A 110 8.46 -4.37 2.85
N GLY A 111 8.92 -3.70 3.91
CA GLY A 111 8.96 -2.23 3.96
C GLY A 111 10.12 -1.71 4.79
N VAL A 112 10.55 -0.47 4.51
CA VAL A 112 11.50 0.27 5.35
C VAL A 112 10.72 1.02 6.42
N SER A 113 11.26 1.07 7.63
CA SER A 113 10.80 1.87 8.76
C SER A 113 9.46 1.42 9.36
N SER A 114 9.61 0.59 10.38
CA SER A 114 8.65 0.34 11.46
C SER A 114 7.36 -0.31 11.00
N THR A 115 7.48 -1.52 10.44
CA THR A 115 6.35 -2.42 10.23
C THR A 115 5.46 -2.51 11.47
N ARG A 116 6.03 -2.45 12.69
CA ARG A 116 5.28 -2.37 13.94
C ARG A 116 4.43 -1.09 14.08
N PHE A 117 4.97 0.07 13.70
CA PHE A 117 4.22 1.33 13.71
C PHE A 117 3.14 1.32 12.62
N ALA A 118 3.47 0.88 11.41
CA ALA A 118 2.50 0.72 10.33
C ALA A 118 1.36 -0.22 10.73
N ARG A 119 1.66 -1.40 11.30
CA ARG A 119 0.68 -2.34 11.86
C ARG A 119 -0.24 -1.64 12.87
N ARG A 120 0.33 -0.94 13.86
CA ARG A 120 -0.45 -0.23 14.88
C ARG A 120 -1.36 0.81 14.24
N MET A 121 -0.81 1.65 13.36
CA MET A 121 -1.55 2.76 12.76
C MET A 121 -2.66 2.27 11.83
N LEU A 122 -2.39 1.28 10.98
CA LEU A 122 -3.40 0.68 10.11
C LEU A 122 -4.51 0.00 10.91
N LYS A 123 -4.17 -0.70 11.99
CA LYS A 123 -5.16 -1.32 12.88
C LYS A 123 -6.03 -0.28 13.59
N THR A 124 -5.41 0.75 14.18
CA THR A 124 -6.12 1.77 14.96
C THR A 124 -7.02 2.66 14.12
N TYR A 125 -6.59 3.05 12.92
CA TYR A 125 -7.28 4.08 12.13
C TYR A 125 -8.01 3.54 10.89
N CYS A 126 -7.68 2.33 10.44
CA CYS A 126 -8.25 1.76 9.21
C CYS A 126 -8.85 0.37 9.43
N GLU A 127 -8.78 -0.19 10.65
CA GLU A 127 -9.20 -1.55 10.97
C GLU A 127 -8.55 -2.60 10.06
N ILE A 128 -7.30 -2.35 9.65
CA ILE A 128 -6.52 -3.23 8.80
C ILE A 128 -5.50 -3.97 9.67
N GLU A 129 -5.55 -5.30 9.65
CA GLU A 129 -4.48 -6.14 10.19
C GLU A 129 -3.40 -6.36 9.12
N LEU A 130 -2.14 -6.04 9.46
CA LEU A 130 -1.00 -6.37 8.61
C LEU A 130 -0.29 -7.60 9.18
N THR A 131 -0.61 -8.78 8.64
CA THR A 131 -0.22 -10.07 9.20
C THR A 131 1.27 -10.37 8.98
N ASN A 132 1.73 -10.33 7.74
CA ASN A 132 3.05 -10.82 7.33
C ASN A 132 3.97 -9.69 6.83
N GLY A 133 4.06 -8.61 7.60
CA GLY A 133 5.01 -7.52 7.35
C GLY A 133 6.40 -7.79 7.93
N ILE A 134 7.45 -7.54 7.13
CA ILE A 134 8.86 -7.67 7.48
C ILE A 134 9.55 -6.30 7.32
N ASP A 135 10.32 -5.89 8.32
CA ASP A 135 11.19 -4.71 8.20
C ASP A 135 12.44 -5.09 7.39
N VAL A 136 12.68 -4.39 6.29
CA VAL A 136 13.84 -4.68 5.42
C VAL A 136 15.17 -4.42 6.13
N SER A 137 15.18 -3.57 7.16
CA SER A 137 16.38 -3.30 7.97
C SER A 137 16.80 -4.56 8.73
N ASP A 138 15.82 -5.33 9.24
CA ASP A 138 16.07 -6.60 9.93
C ASP A 138 16.59 -7.67 8.96
N LEU A 139 16.08 -7.68 7.72
CA LEU A 139 16.59 -8.57 6.67
C LEU A 139 18.02 -8.19 6.26
N ALA A 140 18.28 -6.90 6.05
CA ALA A 140 19.59 -6.40 5.67
C ALA A 140 20.65 -6.75 6.72
N ALA A 141 20.34 -6.56 8.02
CA ALA A 141 21.23 -6.92 9.11
C ALA A 141 21.58 -8.43 9.14
N LYS A 142 20.70 -9.30 8.65
CA LYS A 142 20.96 -10.75 8.59
C LYS A 142 21.81 -11.18 7.40
N VAL A 143 21.72 -10.45 6.28
CA VAL A 143 22.38 -10.82 5.01
C VAL A 143 23.75 -10.13 4.87
N LEU A 144 23.93 -8.97 5.48
CA LEU A 144 25.16 -8.16 5.39
C LEU A 144 26.13 -8.39 6.57
N ASN A 145 25.77 -9.27 7.50
CA ASN A 145 26.66 -9.78 8.56
C ASN A 145 27.38 -11.04 8.11
#